data_AF-A0A6B2JUP8-F1
#
_entry.id   AF-A0A6B2JUP8-F1
#
_cell.length_a   1.000
_cell.length_b   1.000
_cell.length_c   1.000
_cell.angle_alpha   90.00
_cell.angle_beta   90.00
_cell.angle_gamma   90.00
#
_symmetry.space_group_name_H-M   'P 1'
#
loop_
_entity.id
_entity.type
_entity.pdbx_description
1 polymer ?
#
loop_
_entity_poly.entity_id
_entity_poly.type
_entity_poly.pdbx_seq_one_letter_code
_entity_poly.pdbx_strand_id
1 'polypeptide(L)'
;MRLARLLPLLLALAAPVAAQERLVLGLSQEEVAITATFDGDDLLLFGAIARNAPPPDEPAQVAVTISGPVRPVTVRHMERRFGIWMNTQHVEIDAAPSYYAVATSAPLEEVLTHTEDMRHSVTLPYAIRSVGNQVLNSADYSEALMRLRGRQGFYRLMEGEVDLQQSTLFRVRLTLPANLTEGLYEARILLTREGQVIDELTTQIPVFKVGLERWLYNLAHNLPFLYGLLALSLAAGAGWAASAAFALLRR
;
A
#
# COMPACT_ATOMS: atom_id res chain seq x y z
N MET A 1 -1.11 53.91 37.69
CA MET A 1 -0.86 53.65 36.25
C MET A 1 -0.06 52.37 35.95
N ARG A 2 0.31 51.51 36.92
CA ARG A 2 1.11 50.28 36.63
C ARG A 2 0.27 49.03 36.30
N LEU A 3 -1.01 49.00 36.67
CA LEU A 3 -1.91 47.86 36.40
C LEU A 3 -2.37 47.76 34.93
N ALA A 4 -2.42 48.86 34.19
CA ALA A 4 -2.88 48.86 32.79
C ALA A 4 -1.91 48.15 31.82
N ARG A 5 -0.65 47.92 32.22
CA ARG A 5 0.36 47.25 31.38
C ARG A 5 0.32 45.71 31.46
N LEU A 6 -0.42 45.14 32.41
CA LEU A 6 -0.57 43.68 32.56
C LEU A 6 -1.73 43.10 31.73
N LEU A 7 -2.65 43.94 31.27
CA LEU A 7 -3.81 43.53 30.46
C LEU A 7 -3.44 42.87 29.11
N PRO A 8 -2.48 43.38 28.31
CA PRO A 8 -2.13 42.73 27.04
C PRO A 8 -1.41 41.39 27.23
N LEU A 9 -0.73 41.17 28.37
CA LEU A 9 -0.06 39.91 28.67
C LEU A 9 -1.08 38.81 29.01
N LEU A 10 -2.14 39.14 29.76
CA LEU A 10 -3.24 38.20 30.06
C LEU A 10 -4.08 37.85 28.82
N LEU A 11 -4.27 38.80 27.90
CA LEU A 11 -4.94 38.55 26.61
C LEU A 11 -4.12 37.68 25.66
N ALA A 12 -2.77 37.73 25.72
CA ALA A 12 -1.90 36.85 24.94
C ALA A 12 -1.92 35.39 25.45
N LEU A 13 -2.22 35.16 26.74
CA LEU A 13 -2.42 33.82 27.31
C LEU A 13 -3.82 33.23 27.05
N ALA A 14 -4.76 34.05 26.59
CA ALA A 14 -6.12 33.63 26.22
C ALA A 14 -6.24 33.30 24.72
N ALA A 15 -5.12 33.21 23.99
CA ALA A 15 -5.14 32.73 22.62
C ALA A 15 -5.72 31.30 22.61
N PRO A 16 -6.75 31.03 21.78
CA PRO A 16 -7.34 29.70 21.71
C PRO A 16 -6.23 28.73 21.32
N VAL A 17 -6.00 27.73 22.17
CA VAL A 17 -5.14 26.61 21.83
C VAL A 17 -5.75 25.98 20.59
N ALA A 18 -5.02 26.02 19.47
CA ALA A 18 -5.48 25.38 18.24
C ALA A 18 -5.81 23.92 18.54
N ALA A 19 -7.04 23.52 18.23
CA ALA A 19 -7.47 22.14 18.42
C ALA A 19 -6.57 21.22 17.57
N GLN A 20 -5.77 20.39 18.22
CA GLN A 20 -4.97 19.38 17.54
C GLN A 20 -5.83 18.15 17.28
N GLU A 21 -6.16 17.93 16.02
CA GLU A 21 -6.63 16.65 15.51
C GLU A 21 -5.40 15.82 15.13
N ARG A 22 -5.41 14.53 15.45
CA ARG A 22 -4.33 13.59 15.08
C ARG A 22 -4.94 12.27 14.64
N LEU A 23 -4.35 11.67 13.61
CA LEU A 23 -4.68 10.32 13.20
C LEU A 23 -4.10 9.30 14.20
N VAL A 24 -4.94 8.36 14.61
CA VAL A 24 -4.54 7.17 15.37
C VAL A 24 -4.97 5.95 14.58
N LEU A 25 -4.02 5.11 14.19
CA LEU A 25 -4.28 3.94 13.35
C LEU A 25 -4.34 2.65 14.15
N GLY A 26 -5.15 1.72 13.64
CA GLY A 26 -5.04 0.30 13.93
C GLY A 26 -5.13 -0.48 12.62
N LEU A 27 -4.20 -1.39 12.37
CA LEU A 27 -4.25 -2.23 11.17
C LEU A 27 -4.88 -3.57 11.52
N SER A 28 -5.76 -4.08 10.65
CA SER A 28 -6.30 -5.44 10.84
C SER A 28 -5.25 -6.52 10.57
N GLN A 29 -4.32 -6.23 9.67
CA GLN A 29 -3.23 -7.11 9.28
C GLN A 29 -1.98 -6.26 9.09
N GLU A 30 -0.91 -6.67 9.76
CA GLU A 30 0.38 -5.98 9.71
C GLU A 30 1.29 -6.52 8.59
N GLU A 31 0.95 -7.65 7.96
CA GLU A 31 1.74 -8.30 6.90
C GLU A 31 0.85 -9.04 5.87
N VAL A 32 1.36 -9.23 4.64
CA VAL A 32 0.68 -10.02 3.58
C VAL A 32 1.58 -11.14 3.06
N ALA A 33 1.02 -12.33 2.96
CA ALA A 33 1.73 -13.57 2.74
C ALA A 33 1.38 -14.21 1.38
N ILE A 34 2.32 -14.22 0.42
CA ILE A 34 2.14 -14.81 -0.93
C ILE A 34 2.41 -16.32 -0.89
N THR A 35 1.37 -17.15 -0.83
CA THR A 35 1.48 -18.62 -0.89
C THR A 35 1.57 -19.16 -2.32
N ALA A 36 1.90 -20.45 -2.48
CA ALA A 36 1.87 -21.14 -3.77
C ALA A 36 0.47 -21.17 -4.43
N THR A 37 -0.59 -20.85 -3.68
CA THR A 37 -2.00 -20.77 -4.14
C THR A 37 -2.57 -19.36 -3.96
N PHE A 38 -1.73 -18.34 -3.91
CA PHE A 38 -2.16 -16.96 -3.70
C PHE A 38 -2.96 -16.45 -4.90
N ASP A 39 -4.22 -16.07 -4.67
CA ASP A 39 -5.17 -15.55 -5.69
C ASP A 39 -5.57 -14.09 -5.43
N GLY A 40 -4.78 -13.40 -4.60
CA GLY A 40 -5.08 -12.06 -4.09
C GLY A 40 -5.47 -12.09 -2.61
N ASP A 41 -5.48 -10.91 -1.99
CA ASP A 41 -5.83 -10.74 -0.57
C ASP A 41 -6.60 -9.44 -0.35
N ASP A 42 -7.47 -9.39 0.64
CA ASP A 42 -8.20 -8.19 1.02
C ASP A 42 -7.56 -7.55 2.25
N LEU A 43 -6.89 -6.43 2.04
CA LEU A 43 -6.32 -5.66 3.14
C LEU A 43 -7.37 -4.71 3.71
N LEU A 44 -7.76 -4.93 4.97
CA LEU A 44 -8.64 -4.03 5.72
C LEU A 44 -7.80 -3.08 6.59
N LEU A 45 -7.84 -1.79 6.27
CA LEU A 45 -7.30 -0.75 7.13
C LEU A 45 -8.44 -0.09 7.90
N PHE A 46 -8.22 0.16 9.19
CA PHE A 46 -9.10 0.97 10.02
C PHE A 46 -8.30 2.01 10.79
N GLY A 47 -8.98 3.02 11.31
CA GLY A 47 -8.33 4.06 12.07
C GLY A 47 -9.35 5.01 12.66
N ALA A 48 -8.88 5.83 13.58
CA ALA A 48 -9.67 6.83 14.24
C ALA A 48 -8.96 8.19 14.21
N ILE A 49 -9.75 9.25 14.10
CA ILE A 49 -9.30 10.64 14.21
C ILE A 49 -9.44 11.02 15.68
N ALA A 50 -8.32 11.02 16.40
CA ALA A 50 -8.27 11.47 17.78
C ALA A 50 -8.35 13.00 17.83
N ARG A 51 -9.19 13.52 18.72
CA ARG A 51 -9.41 14.95 18.91
C ARG A 51 -9.51 15.29 20.39
N ASN A 52 -9.03 16.47 20.75
CA ASN A 52 -9.12 17.00 22.11
C ASN A 52 -10.29 17.99 22.28
N ALA A 53 -11.05 18.25 21.21
CA ALA A 53 -12.16 19.18 21.16
C ALA A 53 -13.32 18.57 20.33
N PRO A 54 -14.55 19.11 20.42
CA PRO A 54 -15.65 18.72 19.54
C PRO A 54 -15.28 18.84 18.06
N PRO A 55 -15.94 18.07 17.17
CA PRO A 55 -15.76 18.20 15.72
C PRO A 55 -15.95 19.66 15.27
N PRO A 56 -15.06 20.18 14.41
CA PRO A 56 -15.35 21.39 13.63
C PRO A 56 -16.60 21.19 12.77
N ASP A 57 -17.25 22.28 12.34
CA ASP A 57 -18.47 22.23 11.53
C ASP A 57 -18.21 21.65 10.13
N GLU A 58 -16.99 21.84 9.59
CA GLU A 58 -16.61 21.25 8.32
C GLU A 58 -16.43 19.72 8.48
N PRO A 59 -16.83 18.91 7.50
CA PRO A 59 -16.58 17.47 7.55
C PRO A 59 -15.09 17.18 7.32
N ALA A 60 -14.51 16.34 8.17
CA ALA A 60 -13.21 15.73 7.89
C ALA A 60 -13.35 14.73 6.75
N GLN A 61 -12.30 14.58 5.95
CA GLN A 61 -12.20 13.60 4.88
C GLN A 61 -10.91 12.80 5.04
N VAL A 62 -10.86 11.60 4.47
CA VAL A 62 -9.71 10.71 4.56
C VAL A 62 -9.36 10.19 3.17
N ALA A 63 -8.08 10.30 2.82
CA ALA A 63 -7.49 9.64 1.66
C ALA A 63 -6.50 8.59 2.12
N VAL A 64 -6.57 7.39 1.55
CA VAL A 64 -5.64 6.29 1.80
C VAL A 64 -4.96 5.94 0.51
N THR A 65 -3.63 5.95 0.51
CA THR A 65 -2.81 5.49 -0.61
C THR A 65 -2.04 4.25 -0.21
N ILE A 66 -1.94 3.27 -1.12
CA ILE A 66 -1.02 2.14 -0.98
C ILE A 66 -0.09 2.14 -2.17
N SER A 67 1.20 2.12 -1.90
CA SER A 67 2.27 2.04 -2.88
C SER A 67 3.07 0.77 -2.67
N GLY A 68 3.13 -0.09 -3.68
CA GLY A 68 4.05 -1.23 -3.69
C GLY A 68 5.51 -0.78 -3.90
N PRO A 69 6.47 -1.72 -3.84
CA PRO A 69 7.88 -1.40 -4.05
C PRO A 69 8.08 -0.70 -5.40
N VAL A 70 8.76 0.45 -5.36
CA VAL A 70 9.08 1.28 -6.52
C VAL A 70 10.28 0.68 -7.26
N ARG A 71 10.14 0.50 -8.58
CA ARG A 71 11.18 -0.08 -9.43
C ARG A 71 11.25 0.65 -10.77
N PRO A 72 12.42 0.65 -11.44
CA PRO A 72 12.52 1.12 -12.81
C PRO A 72 11.75 0.19 -13.75
N VAL A 73 11.05 0.78 -14.73
CA VAL A 73 10.24 0.06 -15.72
C VAL A 73 10.53 0.60 -17.12
N THR A 74 10.88 -0.29 -18.04
CA THR A 74 11.00 0.07 -19.46
C THR A 74 9.66 -0.12 -20.17
N VAL A 75 9.09 0.97 -20.67
CA VAL A 75 7.91 0.96 -21.54
C VAL A 75 8.35 0.89 -22.99
N ARG A 76 7.80 -0.04 -23.76
CA ARG A 76 8.13 -0.22 -25.19
C ARG A 76 6.91 0.11 -26.06
N HIS A 77 7.15 0.86 -27.13
CA HIS A 77 6.15 1.10 -28.15
C HIS A 77 6.25 0.02 -29.23
N MET A 78 5.18 -0.75 -29.40
CA MET A 78 5.03 -1.70 -30.50
C MET A 78 4.33 -1.05 -31.68
N GLU A 79 4.95 -1.12 -32.85
CA GLU A 79 4.37 -0.65 -34.10
C GLU A 79 4.41 -1.79 -35.14
N ARG A 80 3.46 -1.79 -36.07
CA ARG A 80 3.45 -2.75 -37.17
C ARG A 80 4.29 -2.22 -38.32
N ARG A 81 5.44 -2.83 -38.56
CA ARG A 81 6.34 -2.50 -39.69
C ARG A 81 6.47 -3.73 -40.58
N PHE A 82 6.34 -3.55 -41.89
CA PHE A 82 6.42 -4.65 -42.86
C PHE A 82 5.53 -5.85 -42.53
N GLY A 83 4.34 -5.60 -41.98
CA GLY A 83 3.35 -6.64 -41.65
C GLY A 83 3.56 -7.35 -40.31
N ILE A 84 4.70 -7.16 -39.63
CA ILE A 84 5.02 -7.74 -38.32
C ILE A 84 5.02 -6.69 -37.21
N TRP A 85 4.64 -7.10 -36.00
CA TRP A 85 4.74 -6.25 -34.81
C TRP A 85 6.17 -6.24 -34.30
N MET A 86 6.75 -5.04 -34.15
CA MET A 86 8.09 -4.89 -33.61
C MET A 86 8.17 -3.70 -32.64
N ASN A 87 9.05 -3.80 -31.65
CA ASN A 87 9.34 -2.70 -30.75
C ASN A 87 10.14 -1.64 -31.51
N THR A 88 9.59 -0.44 -31.70
CA THR A 88 10.25 0.63 -32.45
C THR A 88 10.91 1.66 -31.55
N GLN A 89 10.33 1.91 -30.37
CA GLN A 89 10.83 2.87 -29.38
C GLN A 89 10.70 2.30 -27.97
N HIS A 90 11.51 2.82 -27.04
CA HIS A 90 11.39 2.50 -25.63
C HIS A 90 11.75 3.73 -24.78
N VAL A 91 11.13 3.82 -23.61
CA VAL A 91 11.41 4.83 -22.58
C VAL A 91 11.56 4.10 -21.25
N GLU A 92 12.56 4.49 -20.48
CA GLU A 92 12.76 4.01 -19.12
C GLU A 92 12.12 4.99 -18.13
N ILE A 93 11.35 4.45 -17.19
CA ILE A 93 10.73 5.19 -16.09
C ILE A 93 11.45 4.73 -14.82
N ASP A 94 12.26 5.60 -14.23
CA ASP A 94 13.12 5.28 -13.08
C ASP A 94 12.34 4.83 -11.84
N ALA A 95 11.17 5.42 -11.60
CA ALA A 95 10.40 5.21 -10.39
C ALA A 95 8.91 5.02 -10.70
N ALA A 96 8.51 3.75 -10.84
CA ALA A 96 7.11 3.35 -10.91
C ALA A 96 6.79 2.35 -9.78
N PRO A 97 5.76 2.61 -8.94
CA PRO A 97 5.25 1.63 -8.01
C PRO A 97 4.81 0.35 -8.72
N SER A 98 5.13 -0.81 -8.17
CA SER A 98 4.64 -2.09 -8.73
C SER A 98 3.12 -2.27 -8.60
N TYR A 99 2.51 -1.62 -7.61
CA TYR A 99 1.09 -1.52 -7.34
C TYR A 99 0.80 -0.14 -6.74
N TYR A 100 -0.32 0.48 -7.08
CA TYR A 100 -0.71 1.75 -6.50
C TYR A 100 -2.23 1.86 -6.42
N ALA A 101 -2.77 2.12 -5.23
CA ALA A 101 -4.20 2.35 -5.05
C ALA A 101 -4.43 3.60 -4.22
N VAL A 102 -5.40 4.40 -4.64
CA VAL A 102 -5.89 5.56 -3.91
C VAL A 102 -7.35 5.32 -3.60
N ALA A 103 -7.72 5.40 -2.33
CA ALA A 103 -9.10 5.35 -1.88
C ALA A 103 -9.44 6.60 -1.09
N THR A 104 -10.60 7.19 -1.33
CA THR A 104 -11.02 8.44 -0.68
C THR A 104 -12.42 8.30 -0.08
N SER A 105 -12.74 9.11 0.93
CA SER A 105 -14.06 9.10 1.59
C SER A 105 -15.14 9.84 0.82
N ALA A 106 -14.75 10.74 -0.08
CA ALA A 106 -15.62 11.49 -0.99
C ALA A 106 -14.91 11.62 -2.37
N PRO A 107 -15.54 12.23 -3.40
CA PRO A 107 -14.85 12.52 -4.66
C PRO A 107 -13.50 13.21 -4.42
N LEU A 108 -12.47 12.86 -5.20
CA LEU A 108 -11.10 13.29 -4.95
C LEU A 108 -10.99 14.83 -4.86
N GLU A 109 -11.74 15.55 -5.70
CA GLU A 109 -11.76 17.02 -5.76
C GLU A 109 -12.31 17.68 -4.48
N GLU A 110 -13.14 16.97 -3.70
CA GLU A 110 -13.65 17.44 -2.40
C GLU A 110 -12.69 17.10 -1.25
N VAL A 111 -11.89 16.04 -1.43
CA VAL A 111 -11.00 15.50 -0.41
C VAL A 111 -9.64 16.20 -0.45
N LEU A 112 -9.13 16.52 -1.64
CA LEU A 112 -7.81 17.11 -1.85
C LEU A 112 -7.87 18.20 -2.93
N THR A 113 -7.32 19.37 -2.61
CA THR A 113 -7.05 20.38 -3.63
C THR A 113 -5.92 19.92 -4.54
N HIS A 114 -5.91 20.41 -5.79
CA HIS A 114 -4.85 20.11 -6.74
C HIS A 114 -3.44 20.45 -6.21
N THR A 115 -3.31 21.55 -5.48
CA THR A 115 -2.05 21.95 -4.84
C THR A 115 -1.57 20.92 -3.83
N GLU A 116 -2.49 20.40 -3.02
CA GLU A 116 -2.18 19.42 -1.98
C GLU A 116 -1.92 18.04 -2.58
N ASP A 117 -2.64 17.66 -3.64
CA ASP A 117 -2.34 16.45 -4.41
C ASP A 117 -0.92 16.47 -5.01
N MET A 118 -0.52 17.60 -5.63
CA MET A 118 0.85 17.78 -6.12
C MET A 118 1.89 17.73 -5.01
N ARG A 119 1.58 18.35 -3.87
CA ARG A 119 2.50 18.47 -2.73
C ARG A 119 2.75 17.13 -2.04
N HIS A 120 1.70 16.32 -1.87
CA HIS A 120 1.76 15.03 -1.19
C HIS A 120 1.87 13.83 -2.16
N SER A 121 1.86 14.08 -3.48
CA SER A 121 1.91 13.07 -4.53
C SER A 121 0.86 11.97 -4.31
N VAL A 122 -0.41 12.34 -4.15
CA VAL A 122 -1.48 11.39 -3.81
C VAL A 122 -1.92 10.64 -5.07
N THR A 123 -2.18 11.35 -6.17
CA THR A 123 -2.62 10.75 -7.43
C THR A 123 -1.43 10.25 -8.26
N LEU A 124 -1.68 9.21 -9.06
CA LEU A 124 -0.69 8.54 -9.92
C LEU A 124 0.20 9.44 -10.77
N PRO A 125 -0.30 10.52 -11.43
CA PRO A 125 0.55 11.42 -12.21
C PRO A 125 1.69 12.05 -11.41
N TYR A 126 1.49 12.24 -10.10
CA TYR A 126 2.49 12.83 -9.19
C TYR A 126 3.30 11.78 -8.44
N ALA A 127 2.77 10.57 -8.30
CA ALA A 127 3.46 9.44 -7.66
C ALA A 127 4.49 8.76 -8.58
N ILE A 128 4.28 8.80 -9.90
CA ILE A 128 5.23 8.26 -10.89
C ILE A 128 6.24 9.34 -11.26
N ARG A 129 7.50 9.12 -10.92
CA ARG A 129 8.58 10.01 -11.34
C ARG A 129 9.28 9.44 -12.56
N SER A 130 9.07 10.08 -13.70
CA SER A 130 9.84 9.81 -14.90
C SER A 130 11.04 10.75 -14.97
N VAL A 131 12.25 10.21 -14.92
CA VAL A 131 13.48 10.91 -15.31
C VAL A 131 14.14 10.04 -16.37
N GLY A 132 14.47 10.62 -17.52
CA GLY A 132 15.02 9.83 -18.63
C GLY A 132 15.10 10.62 -19.92
N ASN A 133 16.29 11.19 -20.15
CA ASN A 133 16.85 11.74 -21.39
C ASN A 133 15.88 12.25 -22.47
N GLN A 134 15.79 13.59 -22.62
CA GLN A 134 15.69 14.32 -23.90
C GLN A 134 14.84 13.74 -25.05
N VAL A 135 13.82 12.92 -24.77
CA VAL A 135 12.87 12.45 -25.76
C VAL A 135 11.58 13.22 -25.53
N LEU A 136 11.20 14.02 -26.52
CA LEU A 136 9.86 14.56 -26.67
C LEU A 136 8.86 13.43 -26.34
N ASN A 137 7.91 13.66 -25.40
CA ASN A 137 6.79 12.76 -25.05
C ASN A 137 6.94 11.83 -23.82
N SER A 138 7.83 12.09 -22.85
CA SER A 138 7.88 11.31 -21.58
C SER A 138 6.54 11.23 -20.81
N ALA A 139 5.70 12.27 -20.94
CA ALA A 139 4.35 12.30 -20.39
C ALA A 139 3.44 11.22 -21.02
N ASP A 140 3.45 11.10 -22.35
CA ASP A 140 2.64 10.11 -23.10
C ASP A 140 2.98 8.67 -22.71
N TYR A 141 4.26 8.38 -22.45
CA TYR A 141 4.70 7.06 -22.00
C TYR A 141 4.28 6.76 -20.56
N SER A 142 4.30 7.77 -19.68
CA SER A 142 3.82 7.65 -18.30
C SER A 142 2.30 7.42 -18.27
N GLU A 143 1.54 8.12 -19.10
CA GLU A 143 0.11 7.89 -19.29
C GLU A 143 -0.18 6.49 -19.85
N ALA A 144 0.60 6.04 -20.83
CA ALA A 144 0.49 4.69 -21.37
C ALA A 144 0.76 3.63 -20.29
N LEU A 145 1.75 3.83 -19.43
CA LEU A 145 2.02 2.96 -18.29
C LEU A 145 0.85 2.95 -17.31
N MET A 146 0.35 4.13 -16.93
CA MET A 146 -0.79 4.25 -16.02
C MET A 146 -2.01 3.51 -16.56
N ARG A 147 -2.33 3.71 -17.84
CA ARG A 147 -3.44 3.03 -18.52
C ARG A 147 -3.25 1.52 -18.58
N LEU A 148 -2.05 1.02 -18.89
CA LEU A 148 -1.76 -0.41 -18.95
C LEU A 148 -1.89 -1.06 -17.57
N ARG A 149 -1.29 -0.47 -16.54
CA ARG A 149 -1.34 -0.94 -15.15
C ARG A 149 -2.75 -0.82 -14.56
N GLY A 150 -3.50 0.21 -14.96
CA GLY A 150 -4.91 0.36 -14.59
C GLY A 150 -5.78 -0.76 -15.14
N ARG A 151 -5.60 -1.13 -16.42
CA ARG A 151 -6.32 -2.27 -17.03
C ARG A 151 -5.96 -3.62 -16.41
N GLN A 152 -4.75 -3.75 -15.86
CA GLN A 152 -4.31 -4.95 -15.14
C GLN A 152 -4.75 -4.98 -13.67
N GLY A 153 -5.39 -3.91 -13.17
CA GLY A 153 -5.82 -3.80 -11.78
C GLY A 153 -4.70 -3.46 -10.79
N PHE A 154 -3.48 -3.17 -11.26
CA PHE A 154 -2.38 -2.76 -10.39
C PHE A 154 -2.51 -1.31 -9.93
N TYR A 155 -3.12 -0.46 -10.77
CA TYR A 155 -3.35 0.95 -10.49
C TYR A 155 -4.84 1.23 -10.37
N ARG A 156 -5.30 1.76 -9.24
CA ARG A 156 -6.73 2.03 -9.01
C ARG A 156 -6.97 3.32 -8.25
N LEU A 157 -8.02 4.02 -8.65
CA LEU A 157 -8.60 5.15 -7.93
C LEU A 157 -10.01 4.73 -7.50
N MET A 158 -10.30 4.86 -6.22
CA MET A 158 -11.47 4.33 -5.53
C MET A 158 -12.14 5.46 -4.74
N GLU A 159 -12.96 6.26 -5.43
CA GLU A 159 -13.63 7.41 -4.83
C GLU A 159 -14.85 6.99 -4.03
N GLY A 160 -14.98 7.48 -2.79
CA GLY A 160 -16.10 7.15 -1.90
C GLY A 160 -16.06 5.76 -1.28
N GLU A 161 -14.92 5.05 -1.39
CA GLU A 161 -14.74 3.69 -0.85
C GLU A 161 -14.21 3.67 0.59
N VAL A 162 -13.79 4.83 1.12
CA VAL A 162 -13.45 4.97 2.55
C VAL A 162 -14.71 5.29 3.33
N ASP A 163 -15.18 4.33 4.13
CA ASP A 163 -16.34 4.52 5.02
C ASP A 163 -15.88 5.27 6.28
N LEU A 164 -16.22 6.56 6.33
CA LEU A 164 -15.94 7.45 7.45
C LEU A 164 -17.22 7.64 8.30
N GLN A 165 -17.23 7.05 9.48
CA GLN A 165 -18.33 7.16 10.43
C GLN A 165 -18.12 8.29 11.43
N GLN A 166 -19.11 9.18 11.51
CA GLN A 166 -19.16 10.30 12.46
C GLN A 166 -17.91 11.18 12.43
N SER A 167 -17.29 11.31 11.25
CA SER A 167 -16.02 12.00 11.04
C SER A 167 -14.90 11.56 12.01
N THR A 168 -14.99 10.34 12.57
CA THR A 168 -14.13 9.88 13.67
C THR A 168 -13.49 8.55 13.31
N LEU A 169 -14.27 7.52 13.00
CA LEU A 169 -13.74 6.20 12.65
C LEU A 169 -13.78 6.04 11.14
N PHE A 170 -12.68 5.58 10.53
CA PHE A 170 -12.67 5.22 9.12
C PHE A 170 -12.25 3.77 8.92
N ARG A 171 -12.73 3.20 7.82
CA ARG A 171 -12.28 1.89 7.33
C ARG A 171 -12.24 1.87 5.82
N VAL A 172 -11.31 1.11 5.27
CA VAL A 172 -11.21 0.88 3.82
C VAL A 172 -10.74 -0.54 3.55
N ARG A 173 -11.32 -1.14 2.51
CA ARG A 173 -10.94 -2.45 2.00
C ARG A 173 -10.19 -2.28 0.69
N LEU A 174 -8.99 -2.83 0.61
CA LEU A 174 -8.13 -2.73 -0.56
C LEU A 174 -7.77 -4.13 -1.05
N THR A 175 -8.29 -4.49 -2.23
CA THR A 175 -8.10 -5.83 -2.80
C THR A 175 -6.77 -5.95 -3.53
N LEU A 176 -5.80 -6.64 -2.98
CA LEU A 176 -4.50 -6.87 -3.60
C LEU A 176 -4.61 -7.96 -4.68
N PRO A 177 -4.14 -7.73 -5.93
CA PRO A 177 -4.24 -8.72 -7.01
C PRO A 177 -3.31 -9.92 -6.80
N ALA A 178 -3.65 -11.10 -7.33
CA ALA A 178 -2.85 -12.33 -7.20
C ALA A 178 -1.37 -12.19 -7.62
N ASN A 179 -1.06 -11.32 -8.58
CA ASN A 179 0.31 -11.16 -9.07
C ASN A 179 1.04 -10.01 -8.36
N LEU A 180 1.02 -10.01 -7.02
CA LEU A 180 1.77 -9.04 -6.23
C LEU A 180 3.27 -9.22 -6.39
N THR A 181 3.97 -8.10 -6.39
CA THR A 181 5.43 -8.09 -6.35
C THR A 181 5.87 -8.12 -4.90
N GLU A 182 6.73 -9.07 -4.52
CA GLU A 182 7.30 -9.11 -3.17
C GLU A 182 8.07 -7.82 -2.83
N GLY A 183 7.93 -7.36 -1.59
CA GLY A 183 8.58 -6.16 -1.09
C GLY A 183 7.78 -5.46 0.01
N LEU A 184 8.23 -4.27 0.40
CA LEU A 184 7.51 -3.43 1.35
C LEU A 184 6.48 -2.59 0.61
N TYR A 185 5.24 -2.64 1.08
CA TYR A 185 4.16 -1.80 0.62
C TYR A 185 3.98 -0.69 1.64
N GLU A 186 3.90 0.54 1.17
CA GLU A 186 3.68 1.72 2.00
C GLU A 186 2.22 2.14 1.92
N ALA A 187 1.53 2.13 3.06
CA ALA A 187 0.20 2.67 3.19
C ALA A 187 0.27 4.04 3.86
N ARG A 188 -0.14 5.10 3.14
CA ARG A 188 -0.22 6.47 3.68
C ARG A 188 -1.67 6.86 3.84
N ILE A 189 -2.00 7.41 5.00
CA ILE A 189 -3.33 7.90 5.34
C ILE A 189 -3.20 9.40 5.52
N LEU A 190 -3.99 10.16 4.76
CA LEU A 190 -4.06 11.61 4.83
C LEU A 190 -5.42 11.99 5.41
N LEU A 191 -5.40 12.76 6.49
CA LEU A 191 -6.57 13.43 7.04
C LEU A 191 -6.67 14.79 6.38
N THR A 192 -7.80 15.07 5.74
CA THR A 192 -8.01 16.31 5.04
C THR A 192 -9.28 17.02 5.49
N ARG A 193 -9.33 18.33 5.24
CA ARG A 193 -10.48 19.19 5.50
C ARG A 193 -10.45 20.34 4.52
N GLU A 194 -11.59 20.61 3.87
CA GLU A 194 -11.68 21.62 2.81
C GLU A 194 -10.59 21.44 1.73
N GLY A 195 -10.24 20.19 1.43
CA GLY A 195 -9.18 19.85 0.46
C GLY A 195 -7.74 20.08 0.93
N GLN A 196 -7.50 20.45 2.20
CA GLN A 196 -6.17 20.64 2.77
C GLN A 196 -5.75 19.45 3.63
N VAL A 197 -4.48 19.03 3.57
CA VAL A 197 -3.95 17.97 4.45
C VAL A 197 -3.68 18.55 5.84
N ILE A 198 -4.35 18.02 6.84
CA ILE A 198 -4.17 18.38 8.26
C ILE A 198 -3.10 17.50 8.90
N ASP A 199 -3.17 16.20 8.64
CA ASP A 199 -2.29 15.20 9.24
C ASP A 199 -2.03 14.07 8.24
N GLU A 200 -0.86 13.46 8.35
CA GLU A 200 -0.43 12.35 7.50
C GLU A 200 0.22 11.28 8.37
N LEU A 201 -0.16 10.03 8.12
CA LEU A 201 0.41 8.89 8.82
C LEU A 201 0.73 7.77 7.84
N THR A 202 1.94 7.24 7.97
CA THR A 202 2.48 6.22 7.08
C THR A 202 2.78 4.94 7.85
N THR A 203 2.42 3.82 7.26
CA THR A 203 2.72 2.48 7.76
C THR A 203 3.23 1.57 6.66
N GLN A 204 4.03 0.58 7.03
CA GLN A 204 4.64 -0.36 6.09
C GLN A 204 4.04 -1.74 6.28
N ILE A 205 3.73 -2.39 5.17
CA ILE A 205 3.14 -3.71 5.10
C ILE A 205 4.12 -4.59 4.32
N PRO A 206 4.89 -5.45 4.99
CA PRO A 206 5.77 -6.39 4.33
C PRO A 206 4.93 -7.43 3.56
N VAL A 207 5.28 -7.60 2.29
CA VAL A 207 4.70 -8.60 1.40
C VAL A 207 5.78 -9.57 0.99
N PHE A 208 5.67 -10.81 1.44
CA PHE A 208 6.68 -11.85 1.21
C PHE A 208 6.03 -13.17 0.82
N LYS A 209 6.78 -14.02 0.14
CA LYS A 209 6.32 -15.38 -0.17
C LYS A 209 6.37 -16.27 1.08
N VAL A 210 5.34 -17.09 1.26
CA VAL A 210 5.17 -18.11 2.32
C VAL A 210 5.02 -19.49 1.68
N GLY A 211 5.98 -20.38 1.91
CA GLY A 211 5.94 -21.77 1.44
C GLY A 211 5.58 -22.78 2.52
N LEU A 212 5.35 -24.05 2.13
CA LEU A 212 5.28 -25.22 3.04
C LEU A 212 6.48 -25.25 4.01
N GLU A 213 7.59 -24.64 3.61
CA GLU A 213 8.77 -24.43 4.43
C GLU A 213 8.53 -23.54 5.67
N ARG A 214 7.72 -22.47 5.56
CA ARG A 214 7.45 -21.58 6.73
C ARG A 214 6.61 -22.29 7.78
N TRP A 215 5.73 -23.18 7.34
CA TRP A 215 5.00 -24.08 8.24
C TRP A 215 5.94 -25.08 8.93
N LEU A 216 6.82 -25.75 8.17
CA LEU A 216 7.74 -26.72 8.75
C LEU A 216 8.73 -26.06 9.73
N TYR A 217 9.20 -24.86 9.40
CA TYR A 217 10.07 -24.04 10.24
C TYR A 217 9.39 -23.61 11.54
N ASN A 218 8.15 -23.11 11.45
CA ASN A 218 7.36 -22.72 12.62
C ASN A 218 7.05 -23.94 13.50
N LEU A 219 6.88 -25.12 12.89
CA LEU A 219 6.67 -26.38 13.60
C LEU A 219 7.94 -26.83 14.33
N ALA A 220 9.11 -26.74 13.69
CA ALA A 220 10.39 -27.11 14.30
C ALA A 220 10.77 -26.22 15.49
N HIS A 221 10.41 -24.94 15.46
CA HIS A 221 10.82 -23.97 16.49
C HIS A 221 9.78 -23.77 17.59
N ASN A 222 8.49 -23.70 17.25
CA ASN A 222 7.44 -23.50 18.25
C ASN A 222 7.01 -24.83 18.90
N LEU A 223 7.25 -25.96 18.22
CA LEU A 223 6.89 -27.30 18.70
C LEU A 223 7.99 -28.35 18.37
N PRO A 224 9.23 -28.18 18.88
CA PRO A 224 10.38 -28.98 18.45
C PRO A 224 10.21 -30.50 18.64
N PHE A 225 9.52 -30.87 19.73
CA PHE A 225 9.24 -32.27 20.03
C PHE A 225 8.41 -32.97 18.95
N LEU A 226 7.34 -32.31 18.49
CA LEU A 226 6.46 -32.85 17.45
C LEU A 226 7.15 -32.91 16.09
N TYR A 227 7.95 -31.89 15.78
CA TYR A 227 8.77 -31.90 14.57
C TYR A 227 9.75 -33.08 14.56
N GLY A 228 10.39 -33.38 15.71
CA GLY A 228 11.25 -34.55 15.86
C GLY A 228 10.53 -35.88 15.64
N LEU A 229 9.33 -36.03 16.21
CA LEU A 229 8.52 -37.24 16.02
C LEU A 229 8.10 -37.43 14.55
N LEU A 230 7.70 -36.34 13.90
CA LEU A 230 7.33 -36.33 12.48
C LEU A 230 8.52 -36.72 11.60
N ALA A 231 9.70 -36.16 11.87
CA ALA A 231 10.92 -36.49 11.15
C ALA A 231 11.33 -37.96 11.33
N LEU A 232 11.24 -38.47 12.56
CA LEU A 232 11.55 -39.88 12.85
C LEU A 232 10.60 -40.83 12.12
N SER A 233 9.31 -40.50 12.11
CA SER A 233 8.27 -41.29 11.45
C SER A 233 8.48 -41.32 9.93
N LEU A 234 8.80 -40.18 9.32
CA LEU A 234 9.15 -40.08 7.90
C LEU A 234 10.42 -40.88 7.57
N ALA A 235 11.45 -40.84 8.43
CA ALA A 235 12.68 -41.59 8.24
C ALA A 235 12.47 -43.10 8.32
N ALA A 236 11.70 -43.56 9.31
CA ALA A 236 11.34 -44.97 9.44
C ALA A 236 10.53 -45.45 8.22
N GLY A 237 9.54 -44.67 7.78
CA GLY A 237 8.73 -44.97 6.60
C GLY A 237 9.57 -45.03 5.32
N ALA A 238 10.48 -44.08 5.11
CA ALA A 238 11.36 -44.04 3.95
C ALA A 238 12.35 -45.22 3.94
N GLY A 239 12.93 -45.57 5.09
CA GLY A 239 13.84 -46.71 5.22
C GLY A 239 13.14 -48.04 4.92
N TRP A 240 11.92 -48.21 5.41
CA TRP A 240 11.09 -49.37 5.07
C TRP A 240 10.75 -49.42 3.58
N ALA A 241 10.32 -48.30 2.98
CA ALA A 241 9.98 -48.22 1.57
C ALA A 241 11.18 -48.54 0.65
N ALA A 242 12.37 -48.04 0.99
CA ALA A 242 13.59 -48.33 0.24
C ALA A 242 13.97 -49.81 0.34
N SER A 243 13.89 -50.40 1.54
CA SER A 243 14.12 -51.83 1.74
C SER A 243 13.17 -52.68 0.88
N ALA A 244 11.88 -52.34 0.87
CA ALA A 244 10.88 -53.01 0.04
C ALA A 244 11.19 -52.87 -1.47
N ALA A 245 11.57 -51.67 -1.93
CA ALA A 245 11.93 -51.43 -3.32
C ALA A 245 13.17 -52.23 -3.76
N PHE A 246 14.22 -52.29 -2.94
CA PHE A 246 15.40 -53.11 -3.24
C PHE A 246 15.12 -54.61 -3.20
N ALA A 247 14.22 -55.05 -2.32
CA ALA A 247 13.78 -56.44 -2.29
C ALA A 247 13.00 -56.83 -3.55
N LEU A 248 12.21 -55.90 -4.11
CA LEU A 248 11.51 -56.07 -5.39
C LEU A 248 12.46 -56.11 -6.59
N LEU A 249 13.53 -55.29 -6.59
CA LEU A 249 14.50 -55.21 -7.70
C LEU A 249 15.52 -56.36 -7.73
N ARG A 250 15.69 -57.13 -6.64
CA ARG A 250 16.57 -58.32 -6.60
C ARG A 250 15.87 -59.62 -7.00
N ARG A 251 14.58 -59.55 -7.31
CA ARG A 251 13.81 -60.66 -7.88
C ARG A 251 13.75 -60.52 -9.39
#